data_AF-A0A553RQP8-F1
#
_entry.id   AF-A0A553RQP8-F1
#
_cell.length_a   1.000
_cell.length_b   1.000
_cell.length_c   1.000
_cell.angle_alpha   90.00
_cell.angle_beta   90.00
_cell.angle_gamma   90.00
#
_symmetry.space_group_name_H-M   'P 1'
#
loop_
_entity.id
_entity.type
_entity.pdbx_description
1 polymer ?
#
loop_
_entity_poly.entity_id
_entity_poly.type
_entity_poly.pdbx_seq_one_letter_code
_entity_poly.pdbx_strand_id
1 'polypeptide(L)' 'MCLSSLNPTLFPQRLANSKAHTSRFISANLPCNKFKNRLVNIMPFESSRVCLQPIRGVEGSDYINASCIDGY' A
#
# COMPACT_ATOMS: atom_id res chain seq x y z
N MET A 1 -17.23 -36.24 -18.46
CA MET A 1 -15.85 -35.98 -17.99
C MET A 1 -15.89 -34.73 -17.13
N CYS A 2 -15.93 -34.90 -15.82
CA CYS A 2 -15.95 -33.82 -14.83
C CYS A 2 -14.65 -33.01 -14.90
N LEU A 3 -14.74 -31.70 -15.07
CA LEU A 3 -13.66 -30.77 -14.77
C LEU A 3 -14.03 -29.97 -13.52
N SER A 4 -14.18 -30.67 -12.40
CA SER A 4 -14.29 -30.13 -11.07
C SER A 4 -13.01 -30.42 -10.31
N SER A 5 -11.97 -29.58 -10.45
CA SER A 5 -10.94 -29.33 -9.42
C SER A 5 -9.84 -28.42 -9.98
N LEU A 6 -10.09 -27.12 -10.02
CA LEU A 6 -9.02 -26.13 -9.88
C LEU A 6 -9.32 -25.38 -8.59
N ASN A 7 -8.61 -25.80 -7.54
CA ASN A 7 -8.69 -25.27 -6.20
C ASN A 7 -8.29 -23.77 -6.21
N PRO A 8 -9.19 -22.81 -5.93
CA PRO A 8 -8.86 -21.39 -5.99
C PRO A 8 -8.00 -20.89 -4.80
N THR A 9 -7.49 -21.79 -3.95
CA THR A 9 -6.82 -21.42 -2.69
C THR A 9 -5.31 -21.16 -2.80
N LEU A 10 -4.74 -21.12 -4.02
CA LEU A 10 -3.31 -20.82 -4.22
C LEU A 10 -2.99 -19.32 -4.37
N PHE A 11 -3.88 -18.42 -3.94
CA PHE A 11 -3.52 -17.03 -3.69
C PHE A 11 -3.09 -16.87 -2.23
N PRO A 12 -1.95 -16.25 -1.91
CA PRO A 12 -1.52 -16.03 -0.53
C PRO A 12 -2.44 -15.01 0.16
N GLN A 13 -3.59 -15.45 0.65
CA GLN A 13 -4.55 -14.67 1.44
C GLN A 13 -4.00 -14.26 2.82
N ARG A 14 -2.77 -14.67 3.17
CA ARG A 14 -2.20 -14.52 4.51
C ARG A 14 -1.45 -13.21 4.78
N LEU A 15 -1.28 -12.34 3.79
CA LEU A 15 -0.61 -11.04 4.03
C LEU A 15 -1.57 -9.95 4.58
N ALA A 16 -2.87 -10.18 4.59
CA ALA A 16 -3.86 -9.17 4.98
C ALA A 16 -4.00 -8.94 6.49
N ASN A 17 -3.42 -9.79 7.36
CA ASN A 17 -3.74 -9.81 8.78
C ASN A 17 -2.62 -9.34 9.73
N SER A 18 -1.62 -8.62 9.22
CA SER A 18 -0.66 -7.95 10.12
C SER A 18 -1.29 -6.64 10.63
N LYS A 19 -1.55 -6.55 11.94
CA LYS A 19 -1.89 -5.28 12.60
C LYS A 19 -0.65 -4.39 12.55
N ALA A 20 -0.47 -3.72 11.42
CA ALA A 20 0.65 -2.83 11.20
C ALA A 20 0.50 -1.65 12.15
N HIS A 21 1.56 -1.32 12.89
CA HIS A 21 1.55 -0.21 13.83
C HIS A 21 1.23 1.08 13.05
N THR A 22 0.08 1.70 13.31
CA THR A 22 -0.52 2.74 12.44
C THR A 22 0.40 3.93 12.19
N SER A 23 1.27 4.26 13.15
CA SER A 23 2.25 5.35 13.04
C SER A 23 3.34 5.11 11.98
N ARG A 24 3.46 3.89 11.45
CA ARG A 24 4.41 3.57 10.38
C ARG A 24 3.91 3.97 8.98
N PHE A 25 2.63 4.31 8.85
CA PHE A 25 1.94 4.53 7.56
C PHE A 25 1.11 5.83 7.59
N ILE A 26 1.65 6.90 8.18
CA ILE A 26 0.91 8.13 8.51
C ILE A 26 0.33 8.77 7.24
N SER A 27 1.18 9.07 6.26
CA SER A 27 0.78 9.70 5.00
C SER A 27 -0.18 8.81 4.20
N ALA A 28 0.07 7.50 4.19
CA ALA A 28 -0.77 6.52 3.48
C ALA A 28 -2.19 6.40 4.07
N ASN A 29 -2.34 6.65 5.37
CA ASN A 29 -3.63 6.57 6.08
C ASN A 29 -4.42 7.88 6.09
N LEU A 30 -3.86 8.99 5.59
CA LEU A 30 -4.60 10.24 5.43
C LEU A 30 -5.85 10.00 4.56
N PRO A 31 -7.03 10.56 4.90
CA PRO A 31 -8.26 10.37 4.12
C PRO A 31 -8.10 10.68 2.63
N CYS A 32 -7.35 11.75 2.31
CA CYS A 32 -7.03 12.20 0.95
C CYS A 32 -6.10 11.24 0.17
N ASN A 33 -5.49 10.24 0.82
CA ASN A 33 -4.54 9.31 0.21
C ASN A 33 -5.05 7.87 0.14
N LYS A 34 -6.07 7.50 0.90
CA LYS A 34 -6.57 6.11 0.96
C LYS A 34 -6.94 5.53 -0.41
N PHE A 35 -7.60 6.33 -1.26
CA PHE A 35 -8.00 5.90 -2.61
C PHE A 35 -6.82 5.81 -3.60
N LYS A 36 -5.65 6.35 -3.25
CA LYS A 36 -4.42 6.26 -4.05
C LYS A 36 -3.70 4.92 -3.84
N ASN A 37 -4.12 4.13 -2.85
CA ASN A 37 -3.61 2.79 -2.59
C ASN A 37 -4.46 1.74 -3.31
N ARG A 38 -3.86 0.99 -4.26
CA ARG A 38 -4.56 -0.09 -4.97
C ARG A 38 -5.06 -1.18 -4.01
N LEU A 39 -4.28 -1.47 -2.98
CA LEU A 39 -4.59 -2.45 -1.93
C LEU A 39 -4.45 -1.77 -0.57
N VAL A 40 -5.50 -1.79 0.25
CA VAL A 40 -5.53 -1.09 1.55
C VAL A 40 -4.57 -1.69 2.59
N ASN A 41 -4.15 -2.93 2.38
CA ASN A 41 -3.20 -3.65 3.22
C ASN A 41 -1.74 -3.57 2.71
N ILE A 42 -1.50 -2.88 1.58
CA ILE A 42 -0.15 -2.65 1.04
C ILE A 42 0.09 -1.14 0.98
N MET A 43 0.91 -0.63 1.88
CA MET A 43 1.22 0.79 2.03
C MET A 43 2.72 0.99 2.25
N PRO A 44 3.30 2.13 1.83
CA PRO A 44 4.71 2.42 2.05
C PRO A 44 4.96 2.84 3.50
N PHE A 45 6.14 2.51 4.03
CA PHE A 45 6.58 3.03 5.33
C PHE A 45 6.84 4.54 5.23
N GLU A 46 6.45 5.30 6.25
CA GLU A 46 6.67 6.76 6.28
C GLU A 46 8.15 7.12 6.12
N SER A 47 9.05 6.32 6.71
CA SER A 47 10.50 6.57 6.70
C SER A 47 11.17 6.38 5.36
N SER A 48 10.58 5.64 4.43
CA SER A 48 11.19 5.31 3.13
C SER A 48 10.28 5.62 1.93
N ARG A 49 9.12 6.25 2.16
CA ARG A 49 8.21 6.59 1.06
C ARG A 49 8.88 7.54 0.07
N VAL A 50 8.52 7.40 -1.20
CA VAL A 50 8.86 8.40 -2.20
C VAL A 50 7.95 9.62 -2.03
N CYS A 51 8.53 10.81 -1.90
CA CYS A 51 7.81 12.08 -1.80
C CYS A 51 7.84 12.81 -3.15
N LEU A 52 6.68 13.09 -3.73
CA LEU A 52 6.57 13.93 -4.92
C LEU A 52 6.69 15.41 -4.56
N GLN A 53 6.92 16.26 -5.56
CA GLN A 53 6.84 17.71 -5.37
C GLN A 53 5.39 18.12 -5.04
N PRO A 54 5.12 18.77 -3.90
CA PRO A 54 3.77 19.15 -3.52
C PRO A 54 3.23 20.25 -4.44
N ILE A 55 1.94 20.14 -4.76
CA ILE A 55 1.18 21.14 -5.51
C ILE A 55 0.43 22.02 -4.51
N ARG A 56 0.59 23.35 -4.62
CA ARG A 56 -0.05 24.31 -3.70
C ARG A 56 -1.57 24.15 -3.71
N GLY A 57 -2.16 24.09 -2.51
CA GLY A 57 -3.61 23.95 -2.34
C GLY A 57 -4.16 22.55 -2.59
N VAL A 58 -3.33 21.57 -2.95
CA VAL A 58 -3.75 20.18 -3.19
C VAL A 58 -3.18 19.27 -2.11
N GLU A 59 -4.01 18.93 -1.12
CA GLU A 59 -3.64 18.04 -0.02
C GLU A 59 -3.26 16.63 -0.52
N GLY A 60 -2.18 16.08 0.04
CA GLY A 60 -1.66 14.76 -0.33
C GLY A 60 -1.12 14.67 -1.77
N SER A 61 -0.86 15.81 -2.43
CA SER A 61 -0.24 15.83 -3.77
C SER A 61 1.20 15.32 -3.78
N ASP A 62 1.86 15.28 -2.62
CA ASP A 62 3.20 14.71 -2.44
C ASP A 62 3.19 13.17 -2.28
N TYR A 63 2.02 12.54 -2.17
CA TYR A 63 1.89 11.13 -1.84
C TYR A 63 1.78 10.23 -3.07
N ILE A 64 2.62 9.20 -3.10
CA ILE A 64 2.51 8.02 -3.97
C ILE A 64 2.80 6.76 -3.14
N ASN A 65 2.12 5.65 -3.44
CA ASN A 65 2.40 4.35 -2.82
C ASN A 65 3.67 3.73 -3.44
N ALA A 66 4.82 4.19 -2.98
CA ALA A 66 6.14 3.71 -3.39
C ALA A 66 7.15 3.91 -2.25
N SER A 67 8.18 3.06 -2.20
CA SER A 67 9.27 3.13 -1.22
C SER A 67 10.63 3.06 -1.91
N CYS A 68 11.61 3.80 -1.40
CA CYS A 68 13.01 3.65 -1.77
C CYS A 68 13.58 2.36 -1.15
N ILE A 69 14.36 1.61 -1.93
CA ILE A 69 15.01 0.36 -1.52
C ILE A 69 16.45 0.41 -1.99
N ASP A 70 17.39 0.12 -1.09
CA ASP A 70 18.81 0.06 -1.41
C ASP A 70 19.14 -1.21 -2.23
N GLY A 71 20.06 -1.06 -3.19
CA GLY A 71 20.58 -2.16 -3.99
C GLY A 71 21.71 -2.94 -3.30
N TYR A 72 22.25 -3.94 -4.00
CA TYR A 72 23.45 -4.69 -3.58
C TYR A 72 24.73 -3.99 -4.03
#